data_AF-A0A9D0ZJL6-F1
#
_entry.id   AF-A0A9D0ZJL6-F1
#
_cell.length_a   1.000
_cell.length_b   1.000
_cell.length_c   1.000
_cell.angle_alpha   90.00
_cell.angle_beta   90.00
_cell.angle_gamma   90.00
#
_symmetry.space_group_name_H-M   'P 1'
#
loop_
_entity.id
_entity.type
_entity.pdbx_description
1 polymer ?
#
loop_
_entity_poly.entity_id
_entity_poly.type
_entity_poly.pdbx_seq_one_letter_code
_entity_poly.pdbx_strand_id
1 'polypeptide(L)'
;MRIGMIYYALTTYHILCCVLHKMTVHPQENAVLLLSDIHKNSTAFAKHYQSAGIFHKVVLLEELSVLERQRYLERKKMPPSFILSACCRQMERCLKKAGVHVKREKDLYVCPDHFPFGWYVIRNKLSYHCFEEGSGVLSNRDFALENMKRNKTQYHLYFSLGCFGENRYACEILADAEKQRPGYTHSKMTDFSVDRILEEMSEAKRQQVLLFFGVNEKITLSENSALLLTQHMANLGLMTLEEQHLLYTLFADYLFAPDSQLVVKPHPDDIAGMYRRIFQGKAKILPFAMPSELIRYCISGCFQKAAAAYSTSVRSMCSIAGQTLCFDNRILKDWRYMPQYDCAVRFLQSIGIQVADTDGDELLLQAFAHMLKSPIVFSHSDSIFASSAEAVVFSDLNEQNPIQHAEETAAFLRCTVARVVVFCQEKEDYAFFDGQNKSLFRYIRPITLYGNGEMRHITIFTKEQAIMKAAEQFATKKELPYTGVTVEMRGIGASEAEKIRVLEGVLAATEKRLNSYIEERRRSYEETDHL
;
A
#
# COMPACT_ATOMS: atom_id res chain seq x y z
N MET A 1 -30.35 33.36 -12.66
CA MET A 1 -28.89 33.54 -12.77
C MET A 1 -28.34 32.50 -13.73
N ARG A 2 -27.56 32.89 -14.75
CA ARG A 2 -26.96 31.94 -15.70
C ARG A 2 -25.84 31.18 -14.99
N ILE A 3 -25.94 29.85 -14.93
CA ILE A 3 -24.86 28.95 -14.53
C ILE A 3 -23.84 28.96 -15.69
N GLY A 4 -22.66 29.54 -15.47
CA GLY A 4 -21.62 29.71 -16.49
C GLY A 4 -20.74 28.48 -16.66
N MET A 5 -20.39 27.81 -15.56
CA MET A 5 -19.33 26.80 -15.55
C MET A 5 -19.76 25.46 -14.95
N ILE A 6 -19.14 24.39 -15.45
CA ILE A 6 -19.33 23.03 -14.96
C ILE A 6 -17.95 22.40 -14.71
N TYR A 7 -17.74 21.92 -13.50
CA TYR A 7 -16.64 21.05 -13.12
C TYR A 7 -17.13 19.62 -13.02
N TYR A 8 -16.39 18.66 -13.56
CA TYR A 8 -16.62 17.24 -13.36
C TYR A 8 -15.43 16.62 -12.63
N ALA A 9 -15.72 15.92 -11.53
CA ALA A 9 -14.74 15.20 -10.74
C ALA A 9 -15.18 13.77 -10.46
N LEU A 10 -14.22 12.85 -10.58
CA LEU A 10 -14.38 11.44 -10.23
C LEU A 10 -13.73 11.14 -8.88
N THR A 11 -12.45 11.47 -8.71
CA THR A 11 -11.68 11.11 -7.51
C THR A 11 -11.61 12.27 -6.51
N THR A 12 -11.18 11.98 -5.28
CA THR A 12 -10.93 13.02 -4.28
C THR A 12 -9.86 14.03 -4.74
N TYR A 13 -8.83 13.57 -5.47
CA TYR A 13 -7.83 14.44 -6.11
C TYR A 13 -8.44 15.36 -7.17
N HIS A 14 -9.36 14.83 -8.01
CA HIS A 14 -10.09 15.65 -8.99
C HIS A 14 -10.93 16.74 -8.31
N ILE A 15 -11.58 16.41 -7.18
CA ILE A 15 -12.35 17.38 -6.40
C ILE A 15 -11.42 18.49 -5.90
N LEU A 16 -10.21 18.16 -5.42
CA LEU A 16 -9.22 19.15 -5.00
C LEU A 16 -8.83 20.06 -6.17
N CYS A 17 -8.52 19.50 -7.33
CA CYS A 17 -8.19 20.28 -8.53
C CYS A 17 -9.32 21.27 -8.89
N CYS A 18 -10.57 20.81 -8.93
CA CYS A 18 -11.73 21.65 -9.17
C CYS A 18 -11.89 22.77 -8.13
N VAL A 19 -11.70 22.47 -6.85
CA VAL A 19 -11.77 23.45 -5.75
C VAL A 19 -10.71 24.53 -5.93
N LEU A 20 -9.46 24.12 -6.12
CA LEU A 20 -8.33 25.03 -6.26
C LEU A 20 -8.49 25.93 -7.48
N HIS A 21 -8.85 25.36 -8.63
CA HIS A 21 -9.11 26.12 -9.85
C HIS A 21 -10.29 27.09 -9.69
N LYS A 22 -11.39 26.65 -9.07
CA LYS A 22 -12.55 27.53 -8.80
C LYS A 22 -12.17 28.72 -7.92
N MET A 23 -11.34 28.52 -6.90
CA MET A 23 -10.98 29.55 -5.93
C MET A 23 -9.89 30.53 -6.41
N THR A 24 -9.08 30.11 -7.39
CA THR A 24 -7.94 30.89 -7.89
C THR A 24 -8.22 31.53 -9.24
N VAL A 25 -8.85 30.80 -10.17
CA VAL A 25 -9.09 31.26 -11.54
C VAL A 25 -10.46 31.91 -11.68
N HIS A 26 -11.50 31.32 -11.08
CA HIS A 26 -12.89 31.79 -11.23
C HIS A 26 -13.60 32.09 -9.90
N PRO A 27 -13.02 32.87 -8.96
CA PRO A 27 -13.53 33.01 -7.60
C PRO A 27 -14.97 33.54 -7.54
N GLN A 28 -15.36 34.42 -8.48
CA GLN A 28 -16.65 35.12 -8.47
C GLN A 28 -17.75 34.45 -9.32
N GLU A 29 -17.39 33.43 -10.11
CA GLU A 29 -18.34 32.84 -11.06
C GLU A 29 -19.20 31.75 -10.42
N ASN A 30 -20.45 31.65 -10.88
CA ASN A 30 -21.34 30.57 -10.47
C ASN A 30 -20.96 29.27 -11.20
N ALA A 31 -20.44 28.31 -10.44
CA ALA A 31 -20.02 27.01 -10.94
C ALA A 31 -20.82 25.86 -10.33
N VAL A 32 -21.05 24.82 -11.13
CA VAL A 32 -21.60 23.53 -10.69
C VAL A 32 -20.48 22.52 -10.58
N LEU A 33 -20.38 21.82 -9.45
CA LEU A 33 -19.54 20.64 -9.30
C LEU A 33 -20.38 19.39 -9.53
N LEU A 34 -20.10 18.68 -10.63
CA LEU A 34 -20.63 17.36 -10.94
C LEU A 34 -19.70 16.30 -10.34
N LEU A 35 -20.24 15.50 -9.45
CA LEU A 35 -19.54 14.41 -8.79
C LEU A 35 -20.04 13.08 -9.34
N SER A 36 -19.13 12.20 -9.70
CA SER A 36 -19.47 10.83 -10.07
C SER A 36 -19.77 9.99 -8.82
N ASP A 37 -20.89 9.26 -8.81
CA ASP A 37 -21.21 8.27 -7.76
C ASP A 37 -20.41 6.96 -7.85
N ILE A 38 -19.55 6.82 -8.87
CA ILE A 38 -18.57 5.72 -8.94
C ILE A 38 -17.64 5.78 -7.73
N HIS A 39 -17.23 6.99 -7.33
CA HIS A 39 -16.36 7.20 -6.19
C HIS A 39 -17.18 7.42 -4.93
N LYS A 40 -17.04 6.54 -3.95
CA LYS A 40 -17.94 6.50 -2.80
C LYS A 40 -17.87 7.77 -1.92
N ASN A 41 -16.73 8.48 -1.90
CA ASN A 41 -16.64 9.78 -1.19
C ASN A 41 -17.52 10.86 -1.80
N SER A 42 -17.72 10.83 -3.12
CA SER A 42 -18.64 11.74 -3.78
C SER A 42 -20.03 11.61 -3.19
N THR A 43 -20.50 10.37 -3.02
CA THR A 43 -21.82 10.07 -2.44
C THR A 43 -21.89 10.46 -0.96
N ALA A 44 -20.87 10.11 -0.18
CA ALA A 44 -20.85 10.36 1.26
C ALA A 44 -20.74 11.86 1.62
N PHE A 45 -20.01 12.65 0.82
CA PHE A 45 -19.69 14.05 1.15
C PHE A 45 -20.43 15.08 0.29
N ALA A 46 -21.27 14.70 -0.68
CA ALA A 46 -21.98 15.65 -1.54
C ALA A 46 -22.70 16.78 -0.78
N LYS A 47 -23.38 16.45 0.33
CA LYS A 47 -24.07 17.45 1.18
C LYS A 47 -23.09 18.39 1.87
N HIS A 48 -21.97 17.87 2.37
CA HIS A 48 -20.90 18.65 3.01
C HIS A 48 -20.26 19.62 2.02
N TYR A 49 -19.93 19.13 0.82
CA TYR A 49 -19.39 19.96 -0.26
C TYR A 49 -20.36 21.07 -0.69
N GLN A 50 -21.66 20.80 -0.71
CA GLN A 50 -22.68 21.81 -0.99
C GLN A 50 -22.75 22.86 0.13
N SER A 51 -22.66 22.47 1.40
CA SER A 51 -22.72 23.41 2.53
C SER A 51 -21.46 24.26 2.69
N ALA A 52 -20.31 23.80 2.17
CA ALA A 52 -19.06 24.55 2.21
C ALA A 52 -19.05 25.81 1.31
N GLY A 53 -20.01 25.95 0.39
CA GLY A 53 -20.26 27.20 -0.34
C GLY A 53 -19.26 27.59 -1.43
N ILE A 54 -18.24 26.77 -1.70
CA ILE A 54 -17.26 27.01 -2.79
C ILE A 54 -17.92 26.93 -4.17
N PHE A 55 -18.86 26.00 -4.33
CA PHE A 55 -19.65 25.84 -5.55
C PHE A 55 -21.09 26.28 -5.30
N HIS A 56 -21.68 26.92 -6.31
CA HIS A 56 -23.08 27.32 -6.25
C HIS A 56 -24.00 26.10 -6.11
N LYS A 57 -23.67 25.01 -6.81
CA LYS A 57 -24.40 23.76 -6.76
C LYS A 57 -23.44 22.58 -6.85
N VAL A 58 -23.66 21.57 -6.02
CA VAL A 58 -23.01 20.26 -6.08
C VAL A 58 -24.07 19.23 -6.50
N VAL A 59 -23.75 18.43 -7.51
CA VAL A 59 -24.66 17.45 -8.09
C VAL A 59 -23.98 16.10 -8.14
N LEU A 60 -24.59 15.09 -7.51
CA LEU A 60 -24.19 13.71 -7.68
C LEU A 60 -24.81 13.15 -8.96
N LEU A 61 -23.98 12.67 -9.88
CA LEU A 61 -24.38 12.01 -11.11
C LEU A 61 -24.40 10.49 -10.90
N GLU A 62 -25.50 9.85 -11.32
CA GLU A 62 -25.69 8.40 -11.29
C GLU A 62 -24.89 7.69 -12.42
N GLU A 63 -23.59 7.94 -12.46
CA GLU A 63 -22.66 7.43 -13.48
C GLU A 63 -22.34 5.94 -13.31
N LEU A 64 -22.48 5.39 -12.11
CA LEU A 64 -22.35 3.96 -11.83
C LEU A 64 -23.32 3.14 -12.72
N SER A 65 -24.53 3.64 -12.94
CA SER A 65 -25.50 3.01 -13.86
C SER A 65 -25.00 2.92 -15.31
N VAL A 66 -24.11 3.85 -15.70
CA VAL A 66 -23.47 3.85 -17.02
C VAL A 66 -22.39 2.77 -17.09
N LEU A 67 -21.61 2.58 -16.02
CA LEU A 67 -20.64 1.47 -15.93
C LEU A 67 -21.31 0.10 -15.87
N GLU A 68 -22.44 -0.03 -15.16
CA GLU A 68 -23.23 -1.25 -15.16
C GLU A 68 -23.74 -1.59 -16.56
N ARG A 69 -24.19 -0.57 -17.30
CA ARG A 69 -24.58 -0.71 -18.70
C ARG A 69 -23.41 -1.11 -19.58
N GLN A 70 -22.24 -0.50 -19.40
CA GLN A 70 -21.00 -0.86 -20.10
C GLN A 70 -20.69 -2.35 -19.88
N ARG A 71 -20.57 -2.78 -18.62
CA ARG A 71 -20.25 -4.18 -18.25
C ARG A 71 -21.26 -5.16 -18.81
N TYR A 72 -22.55 -4.82 -18.78
CA TYR A 72 -23.59 -5.65 -19.40
C TYR A 72 -23.36 -5.85 -20.90
N LEU A 73 -23.04 -4.78 -21.64
CA LEU A 73 -22.82 -4.85 -23.09
C LEU A 73 -21.49 -5.52 -23.46
N GLU A 74 -20.45 -5.38 -22.63
CA GLU A 74 -19.20 -6.13 -22.75
C GLU A 74 -19.44 -7.64 -22.63
N ARG A 75 -20.24 -8.07 -21.65
CA ARG A 75 -20.64 -9.48 -21.50
C ARG A 75 -21.43 -10.00 -22.70
N LYS A 76 -22.18 -9.12 -23.37
CA LYS A 76 -22.87 -9.41 -24.64
C LYS A 76 -21.98 -9.30 -25.87
N LYS A 77 -20.67 -9.07 -25.69
CA LYS A 77 -19.67 -8.96 -26.76
C LYS A 77 -20.01 -7.90 -27.81
N MET A 78 -20.69 -6.82 -27.40
CA MET A 78 -21.00 -5.70 -28.30
C MET A 78 -19.72 -4.95 -28.68
N PRO A 79 -19.66 -4.34 -29.89
CA PRO A 79 -18.50 -3.58 -30.32
C PRO A 79 -18.36 -2.27 -29.53
N PRO A 80 -17.12 -1.75 -29.31
CA PRO A 80 -16.90 -0.55 -28.52
C PRO A 80 -17.70 0.69 -28.96
N SER A 81 -17.91 0.88 -30.26
CA SER A 81 -18.71 2.00 -30.79
C SER A 81 -20.19 1.94 -30.38
N PHE A 82 -20.75 0.74 -30.29
CA PHE A 82 -22.10 0.51 -29.78
C PHE A 82 -22.16 0.75 -28.28
N ILE A 83 -21.17 0.23 -27.53
CA ILE A 83 -21.06 0.44 -26.08
C ILE A 83 -20.99 1.94 -25.76
N LEU A 84 -20.11 2.68 -26.45
CA LEU A 84 -19.99 4.14 -26.35
C LEU A 84 -21.35 4.82 -26.56
N SER A 85 -22.04 4.50 -27.66
CA SER A 85 -23.33 5.12 -27.98
C SER A 85 -24.40 4.83 -26.92
N ALA A 86 -24.41 3.61 -26.37
CA ALA A 86 -25.32 3.25 -25.29
C ALA A 86 -24.98 3.96 -23.97
N CYS A 87 -23.69 4.05 -23.64
CA CYS A 87 -23.21 4.76 -22.44
C CYS A 87 -23.53 6.25 -22.52
N CYS A 88 -23.31 6.91 -23.66
CA CYS A 88 -23.66 8.31 -23.85
C CYS A 88 -25.17 8.57 -23.73
N ARG A 89 -26.03 7.68 -24.25
CA ARG A 89 -27.48 7.78 -24.06
C ARG A 89 -27.89 7.61 -22.60
N GLN A 90 -27.25 6.70 -21.87
CA GLN A 90 -27.51 6.53 -20.44
C GLN A 90 -27.03 7.76 -19.65
N MET A 91 -25.84 8.28 -19.95
CA MET A 91 -25.33 9.52 -19.35
C MET A 91 -26.25 10.72 -19.60
N GLU A 92 -26.82 10.85 -20.80
CA GLU A 92 -27.80 11.90 -21.10
C GLU A 92 -29.05 11.80 -20.20
N ARG A 93 -29.51 10.57 -19.89
CA ARG A 93 -30.62 10.36 -18.95
C ARG A 93 -30.23 10.74 -17.53
N CYS A 94 -29.02 10.39 -17.09
CA CYS A 94 -28.49 10.78 -15.78
C CYS A 94 -28.44 12.30 -15.64
N LEU A 95 -27.93 13.01 -16.65
CA LEU A 95 -27.88 14.48 -16.69
C LEU A 95 -29.28 15.12 -16.66
N LYS A 96 -30.23 14.59 -17.45
CA LYS A 96 -31.62 15.06 -17.44
C LYS A 96 -32.27 14.87 -16.08
N LYS A 97 -32.11 13.69 -15.47
CA LYS A 97 -32.62 13.38 -14.12
C LYS A 97 -32.03 14.31 -13.06
N ALA A 98 -30.74 14.64 -13.18
CA ALA A 98 -30.05 15.56 -12.28
C ALA A 98 -30.39 17.05 -12.53
N GLY A 99 -31.18 17.36 -13.57
CA GLY A 99 -31.50 18.74 -13.96
C GLY A 99 -30.27 19.51 -14.45
N VAL A 100 -29.29 18.81 -15.05
CA VAL A 100 -28.05 19.39 -15.55
C VAL A 100 -28.12 19.48 -17.08
N HIS A 101 -27.97 20.71 -17.58
CA HIS A 101 -27.88 20.97 -19.02
C HIS A 101 -26.45 21.37 -19.37
N VAL A 102 -25.76 20.49 -20.10
CA VAL A 102 -24.44 20.76 -20.68
C VAL A 102 -24.65 21.32 -22.09
N LYS A 103 -24.08 22.48 -22.39
CA LYS A 103 -24.21 23.19 -23.66
C LYS A 103 -22.83 23.66 -24.13
N ARG A 104 -22.71 24.04 -25.41
CA ARG A 104 -21.43 24.43 -26.02
C ARG A 104 -20.87 25.75 -25.49
N GLU A 105 -21.73 26.65 -25.02
CA GLU A 105 -21.37 27.99 -24.55
C GLU A 105 -20.93 28.02 -23.08
N LYS A 106 -20.78 26.86 -22.44
CA LYS A 106 -20.36 26.74 -21.04
C LYS A 106 -18.91 26.32 -20.95
N ASP A 107 -18.19 26.90 -20.00
CA ASP A 107 -16.85 26.42 -19.66
C ASP A 107 -16.97 25.10 -18.89
N LEU A 108 -16.38 24.07 -19.49
CA LEU A 108 -16.48 22.70 -19.03
C LEU A 108 -15.09 22.20 -18.65
N TYR A 109 -14.93 21.86 -17.39
CA TYR A 109 -13.70 21.35 -16.81
C TYR A 109 -13.88 19.88 -16.44
N VAL A 110 -13.06 18.99 -16.99
CA VAL A 110 -13.25 17.53 -16.91
C VAL A 110 -11.99 16.87 -16.32
N CYS A 111 -12.15 16.09 -15.24
CA CYS A 111 -11.05 15.37 -14.60
C CYS A 111 -11.17 13.84 -14.71
N PRO A 112 -10.33 13.21 -15.54
CA PRO A 112 -10.13 13.52 -16.96
C PRO A 112 -11.21 12.82 -17.81
N ASP A 113 -11.06 12.94 -19.13
CA ASP A 113 -12.07 12.64 -20.15
C ASP A 113 -12.23 11.17 -20.57
N HIS A 114 -11.53 10.23 -19.92
CA HIS A 114 -11.60 8.79 -20.25
C HIS A 114 -12.70 8.02 -19.51
N PHE A 115 -13.50 8.69 -18.69
CA PHE A 115 -14.68 8.14 -18.01
C PHE A 115 -16.00 8.47 -18.75
N PRO A 116 -17.13 7.82 -18.43
CA PRO A 116 -18.37 7.96 -19.19
C PRO A 116 -18.87 9.39 -19.41
N PHE A 117 -18.67 10.30 -18.45
CA PHE A 117 -18.99 11.72 -18.65
C PHE A 117 -18.09 12.35 -19.72
N GLY A 118 -16.77 12.10 -19.67
CA GLY A 118 -15.83 12.51 -20.70
C GLY A 118 -16.18 11.96 -22.09
N TRP A 119 -16.60 10.70 -22.17
CA TRP A 119 -17.09 10.12 -23.42
C TRP A 119 -18.31 10.84 -23.98
N TYR A 120 -19.27 11.20 -23.10
CA TYR A 120 -20.43 12.00 -23.48
C TYR A 120 -20.02 13.37 -24.01
N VAL A 121 -19.08 14.05 -23.35
CA VAL A 121 -18.54 15.35 -23.76
C VAL A 121 -17.92 15.29 -25.15
N ILE A 122 -17.02 14.33 -25.36
CA ILE A 122 -16.34 14.12 -26.65
C ILE A 122 -17.35 13.77 -27.74
N ARG A 123 -18.28 12.84 -27.47
CA ARG A 123 -19.28 12.38 -28.45
C ARG A 123 -20.20 13.50 -28.91
N ASN A 124 -20.55 14.43 -28.02
CA ASN A 124 -21.38 15.59 -28.31
C ASN A 124 -20.61 16.80 -28.86
N LYS A 125 -19.29 16.66 -29.06
CA LYS A 125 -18.43 17.70 -29.65
C LYS A 125 -18.47 18.99 -28.83
N LEU A 126 -18.41 18.85 -27.51
CA LEU A 126 -18.39 19.97 -26.59
C LEU A 126 -16.94 20.38 -26.34
N SER A 127 -16.68 21.68 -26.34
CA SER A 127 -15.38 22.24 -25.96
C SER A 127 -15.14 22.03 -24.47
N TYR A 128 -13.92 21.67 -24.07
CA TYR A 128 -13.59 21.45 -22.65
C TYR A 128 -12.12 21.67 -22.31
N HIS A 129 -11.87 21.88 -21.03
CA HIS A 129 -10.56 21.91 -20.38
C HIS A 129 -10.37 20.59 -19.64
N CYS A 130 -9.27 19.89 -19.89
CA CYS A 130 -8.98 18.60 -19.29
C CYS A 130 -8.01 18.79 -18.13
N PHE A 131 -8.30 18.28 -16.94
CA PHE A 131 -7.28 18.13 -15.90
C PHE A 131 -6.49 16.84 -16.15
N GLU A 132 -5.23 16.79 -15.74
CA GLU A 132 -4.50 15.52 -15.68
C GLU A 132 -5.13 14.55 -14.66
N GLU A 133 -4.98 13.24 -14.88
CA GLU A 133 -5.50 12.18 -13.98
C GLU A 133 -4.88 12.25 -12.58
N GLY A 134 -3.61 12.64 -12.52
CA GLY A 134 -2.82 12.71 -11.30
C GLY A 134 -1.56 13.51 -11.60
N SER A 135 -0.98 14.09 -10.56
CA SER A 135 0.20 14.94 -10.69
C SER A 135 1.35 14.21 -11.39
N GLY A 136 1.81 14.72 -12.55
CA GLY A 136 2.89 14.12 -13.34
C GLY A 136 2.47 12.98 -14.28
N VAL A 137 1.19 12.61 -14.31
CA VAL A 137 0.69 11.46 -15.09
C VAL A 137 0.66 11.75 -16.60
N LEU A 138 0.53 13.02 -17.01
CA LEU A 138 0.44 13.40 -18.42
C LEU A 138 1.64 12.90 -19.26
N SER A 139 2.85 12.99 -18.71
CA SER A 139 4.10 12.50 -19.30
C SER A 139 4.38 11.00 -19.05
N ASN A 140 3.60 10.36 -18.18
CA ASN A 140 3.73 8.94 -17.80
C ASN A 140 2.53 8.11 -18.29
N ARG A 141 2.27 8.18 -19.59
CA ARG A 141 1.09 7.53 -20.21
C ARG A 141 1.11 6.01 -20.07
N ASP A 142 2.28 5.38 -20.07
CA ASP A 142 2.39 3.92 -19.94
C ASP A 142 1.79 3.44 -18.61
N PHE A 143 2.11 4.11 -17.51
CA PHE A 143 1.53 3.83 -16.19
C PHE A 143 0.00 3.96 -16.19
N ALA A 144 -0.54 5.02 -16.79
CA ALA A 144 -1.98 5.21 -16.89
C ALA A 144 -2.66 4.15 -17.78
N LEU A 145 -2.04 3.80 -18.91
CA LEU A 145 -2.52 2.77 -19.84
C LEU A 145 -2.51 1.38 -19.21
N GLU A 146 -1.47 1.02 -18.45
CA GLU A 146 -1.39 -0.25 -17.74
C GLU A 146 -2.53 -0.42 -16.73
N ASN A 147 -2.84 0.64 -15.98
CA ASN A 147 -3.99 0.64 -15.08
C ASN A 147 -5.32 0.49 -15.84
N MET A 148 -5.48 1.15 -16.99
CA MET A 148 -6.68 1.04 -17.84
C MET A 148 -6.85 -0.32 -18.51
N LYS A 149 -5.79 -1.12 -18.73
CA LYS A 149 -5.91 -2.46 -19.36
C LYS A 149 -6.87 -3.39 -18.61
N ARG A 150 -7.10 -3.13 -17.31
CA ARG A 150 -8.10 -3.85 -16.49
C ARG A 150 -9.54 -3.64 -16.98
N ASN A 151 -9.80 -2.56 -17.73
CA ASN A 151 -11.10 -2.22 -18.32
C ASN A 151 -10.97 -2.15 -19.85
N LYS A 152 -11.32 -3.25 -20.51
CA LYS A 152 -11.17 -3.41 -21.97
C LYS A 152 -11.84 -2.29 -22.78
N THR A 153 -13.05 -1.86 -22.42
CA THR A 153 -13.74 -0.79 -23.15
C THR A 153 -13.05 0.56 -22.94
N GLN A 154 -12.68 0.91 -21.70
CA GLN A 154 -11.94 2.16 -21.45
C GLN A 154 -10.64 2.19 -22.26
N TYR A 155 -9.88 1.09 -22.24
CA TYR A 155 -8.65 0.97 -23.01
C TYR A 155 -8.87 1.15 -24.53
N HIS A 156 -9.91 0.54 -25.11
CA HIS A 156 -10.22 0.75 -26.54
C HIS A 156 -10.75 2.15 -26.86
N LEU A 157 -11.58 2.70 -25.98
CA LEU A 157 -12.16 4.03 -26.18
C LEU A 157 -11.12 5.14 -26.02
N TYR A 158 -10.11 4.94 -25.17
CA TYR A 158 -8.97 5.84 -25.05
C TYR A 158 -8.39 6.22 -26.42
N PHE A 159 -8.05 5.23 -27.25
CA PHE A 159 -7.46 5.46 -28.58
C PHE A 159 -8.46 6.04 -29.58
N SER A 160 -9.70 5.56 -29.59
CA SER A 160 -10.69 6.01 -30.57
C SER A 160 -11.27 7.39 -30.28
N LEU A 161 -11.24 7.82 -29.02
CA LEU A 161 -11.70 9.14 -28.59
C LEU A 161 -10.56 10.14 -28.43
N GLY A 162 -9.30 9.72 -28.34
CA GLY A 162 -8.19 10.62 -28.01
C GLY A 162 -8.37 11.18 -26.60
N CYS A 163 -8.47 10.32 -25.60
CA CYS A 163 -8.59 10.77 -24.21
C CYS A 163 -7.25 11.35 -23.67
N PHE A 164 -7.25 11.78 -22.41
CA PHE A 164 -6.20 12.58 -21.77
C PHE A 164 -5.93 13.90 -22.49
N GLY A 165 -6.99 14.56 -22.94
CA GLY A 165 -6.90 15.89 -23.56
C GLY A 165 -6.35 15.91 -24.99
N GLU A 166 -6.11 14.74 -25.60
CA GLU A 166 -5.65 14.64 -26.99
C GLU A 166 -6.75 14.98 -28.00
N ASN A 167 -8.02 14.78 -27.63
CA ASN A 167 -9.14 15.05 -28.51
C ASN A 167 -9.15 16.51 -28.96
N ARG A 168 -9.51 16.76 -30.21
CA ARG A 168 -9.56 18.13 -30.77
C ARG A 168 -10.51 19.10 -30.06
N TYR A 169 -11.47 18.60 -29.27
CA TYR A 169 -12.36 19.46 -28.47
C TYR A 169 -11.83 19.74 -27.07
N ALA A 170 -10.76 19.06 -26.63
CA ALA A 170 -9.97 19.52 -25.50
C ALA A 170 -9.14 20.71 -25.96
N CYS A 171 -9.44 21.89 -25.42
CA CYS A 171 -8.76 23.13 -25.76
C CYS A 171 -7.51 23.36 -24.91
N GLU A 172 -7.48 22.76 -23.72
CA GLU A 172 -6.43 22.93 -22.72
C GLU A 172 -6.27 21.65 -21.90
N ILE A 173 -5.06 21.39 -21.43
CA ILE A 173 -4.72 20.38 -20.44
C ILE A 173 -4.07 21.06 -19.25
N LEU A 174 -4.77 21.09 -18.11
CA LEU A 174 -4.28 21.60 -16.84
C LEU A 174 -3.45 20.50 -16.16
N ALA A 175 -2.14 20.68 -16.10
CA ALA A 175 -1.20 19.70 -15.55
C ALA A 175 -0.02 20.38 -14.83
N ASP A 176 0.52 19.73 -13.81
CA ASP A 176 1.71 20.22 -13.09
C ASP A 176 2.94 20.10 -13.99
N ALA A 177 3.45 21.21 -14.50
CA ALA A 177 4.55 21.20 -15.47
C ALA A 177 5.87 20.69 -14.88
N GLU A 178 6.13 20.97 -13.61
CA GLU A 178 7.38 20.63 -12.92
C GLU A 178 7.48 19.13 -12.59
N LYS A 179 6.33 18.48 -12.38
CA LYS A 179 6.27 17.04 -12.07
C LYS A 179 6.23 16.14 -13.31
N GLN A 180 6.23 16.71 -14.51
CA GLN A 180 6.37 15.92 -15.72
C GLN A 180 7.80 15.38 -15.89
N ARG A 181 7.97 14.33 -16.68
CA ARG A 181 9.30 13.80 -17.04
C ARG A 181 10.16 14.94 -17.64
N PRO A 182 11.47 15.00 -17.30
CA PRO A 182 12.34 16.05 -17.82
C PRO A 182 12.27 16.18 -19.36
N GLY A 183 12.09 17.41 -19.84
CA GLY A 183 11.98 17.72 -21.27
C GLY A 183 10.61 17.45 -21.90
N TYR A 184 9.62 16.99 -21.12
CA TYR A 184 8.26 16.81 -21.63
C TYR A 184 7.60 18.16 -21.91
N THR A 185 6.99 18.29 -23.10
CA THR A 185 6.19 19.44 -23.49
C THR A 185 4.94 18.97 -24.22
N HIS A 186 3.83 19.70 -24.07
CA HIS A 186 2.60 19.42 -24.79
C HIS A 186 1.92 20.74 -25.21
N SER A 187 1.47 20.84 -26.46
CA SER A 187 1.02 22.11 -27.04
C SER A 187 -0.23 22.70 -26.41
N LYS A 188 -1.04 21.85 -25.74
CA LYS A 188 -2.25 22.26 -25.01
C LYS A 188 -2.02 22.41 -23.50
N MET A 189 -0.82 22.14 -23.00
CA MET A 189 -0.57 22.10 -21.55
C MET A 189 -0.45 23.50 -20.98
N THR A 190 -1.26 23.76 -19.95
CA THR A 190 -1.17 24.94 -19.09
C THR A 190 -0.78 24.48 -17.70
N ASP A 191 0.18 25.17 -17.11
CA ASP A 191 0.72 24.79 -15.81
C ASP A 191 -0.32 24.96 -14.69
N PHE A 192 -0.61 23.87 -13.99
CA PHE A 192 -1.53 23.79 -12.87
C PHE A 192 -0.91 22.91 -11.78
N SER A 193 -0.15 23.52 -10.87
CA SER A 193 0.46 22.82 -9.74
C SER A 193 -0.39 22.96 -8.47
N VAL A 194 -0.93 21.84 -8.00
CA VAL A 194 -1.68 21.76 -6.73
C VAL A 194 -0.84 22.25 -5.54
N ASP A 195 0.43 21.84 -5.49
CA ASP A 195 1.33 22.19 -4.38
C ASP A 195 1.61 23.68 -4.34
N ARG A 196 1.97 24.27 -5.49
CA ARG A 196 2.24 25.70 -5.60
C ARG A 196 1.01 26.54 -5.31
N ILE A 197 -0.16 26.16 -5.85
CA ILE A 197 -1.42 26.85 -5.57
C ILE A 197 -1.73 26.82 -4.07
N LEU A 198 -1.58 25.68 -3.40
CA LEU A 198 -1.82 25.58 -1.96
C LEU A 198 -0.82 26.41 -1.15
N GLU A 199 0.45 26.46 -1.56
CA GLU A 199 1.52 27.19 -0.89
C GLU A 199 1.35 28.71 -1.00
N GLU A 200 1.01 29.21 -2.20
CA GLU A 200 0.79 30.63 -2.48
C GLU A 200 -0.54 31.15 -1.95
N MET A 201 -1.52 30.27 -1.74
CA MET A 201 -2.84 30.64 -1.23
C MET A 201 -2.77 31.16 0.21
N SER A 202 -3.43 32.30 0.46
CA SER A 202 -3.59 32.87 1.81
C SER A 202 -4.15 31.86 2.81
N GLU A 203 -3.74 31.94 4.08
CA GLU A 203 -4.21 31.03 5.13
C GLU A 203 -5.74 30.95 5.23
N ALA A 204 -6.45 32.08 5.07
CA ALA A 204 -7.92 32.10 5.11
C ALA A 204 -8.56 31.25 4.01
N LYS A 205 -8.11 31.38 2.76
CA LYS A 205 -8.58 30.54 1.65
C LYS A 205 -8.15 29.09 1.83
N ARG A 206 -6.93 28.84 2.30
CA ARG A 206 -6.44 27.49 2.58
C ARG A 206 -7.29 26.79 3.64
N GLN A 207 -7.70 27.51 4.68
CA GLN A 207 -8.62 27.02 5.69
C GLN A 207 -9.99 26.68 5.11
N GLN A 208 -10.49 27.42 4.11
CA GLN A 208 -11.72 27.05 3.40
C GLN A 208 -11.57 25.73 2.66
N VAL A 209 -10.43 25.47 2.01
CA VAL A 209 -10.13 24.18 1.37
C VAL A 209 -10.10 23.05 2.39
N LEU A 210 -9.42 23.26 3.53
CA LEU A 210 -9.37 22.30 4.63
C LEU A 210 -10.77 21.94 5.15
N LEU A 211 -11.59 22.96 5.46
CA LEU A 211 -12.97 22.78 5.91
C LEU A 211 -13.83 22.07 4.85
N PHE A 212 -13.63 22.37 3.56
CA PHE A 212 -14.31 21.68 2.46
C PHE A 212 -14.06 20.16 2.49
N PHE A 213 -12.87 19.72 2.90
CA PHE A 213 -12.51 18.31 3.05
C PHE A 213 -12.72 17.74 4.48
N GLY A 214 -13.43 18.47 5.33
CA GLY A 214 -13.79 18.03 6.69
C GLY A 214 -12.65 18.12 7.70
N VAL A 215 -11.63 18.92 7.40
CA VAL A 215 -10.54 19.23 8.34
C VAL A 215 -10.95 20.45 9.15
N ASN A 216 -11.34 20.22 10.40
CA ASN A 216 -11.81 21.28 11.28
C ASN A 216 -10.71 21.84 12.19
N GLU A 217 -9.66 21.06 12.44
CA GLU A 217 -8.61 21.39 13.40
C GLU A 217 -7.24 20.98 12.87
N LYS A 218 -6.22 21.80 13.17
CA LYS A 218 -4.82 21.45 12.93
C LYS A 218 -4.32 20.54 14.06
N ILE A 219 -3.54 19.54 13.69
CA ILE A 219 -2.88 18.64 14.63
C ILE A 219 -1.51 19.22 15.00
N THR A 220 -1.31 19.54 16.27
CA THR A 220 0.06 19.82 16.77
C THR A 220 0.80 18.51 16.96
N LEU A 221 1.94 18.39 16.28
CA LEU A 221 2.82 17.22 16.33
C LEU A 221 3.81 17.35 17.50
N SER A 222 4.11 16.23 18.14
CA SER A 222 5.25 16.11 19.06
C SER A 222 6.51 15.72 18.29
N GLU A 223 7.68 15.85 18.91
CA GLU A 223 8.97 15.52 18.27
C GLU A 223 9.04 14.07 17.74
N ASN A 224 8.37 13.13 18.41
CA ASN A 224 8.29 11.71 18.02
C ASN A 224 7.01 11.37 17.25
N SER A 225 6.31 12.33 16.61
CA SER A 225 5.10 12.02 15.84
C SER A 225 5.39 11.14 14.62
N ALA A 226 4.54 10.16 14.37
CA ALA A 226 4.62 9.27 13.22
C ALA A 226 3.36 9.36 12.35
N LEU A 227 3.53 9.27 11.03
CA LEU A 227 2.43 9.22 10.06
C LEU A 227 2.33 7.83 9.46
N LEU A 228 1.15 7.22 9.53
CA LEU A 228 0.82 5.99 8.82
C LEU A 228 -0.18 6.28 7.69
N LEU A 229 0.24 6.07 6.45
CA LEU A 229 -0.63 6.10 5.27
C LEU A 229 -1.15 4.69 5.01
N THR A 230 -2.47 4.55 4.97
CA THR A 230 -3.09 3.25 4.71
C THR A 230 -3.46 3.10 3.23
N GLN A 231 -3.83 1.87 2.87
CA GLN A 231 -4.25 1.43 1.56
C GLN A 231 -5.45 0.48 1.69
N HIS A 232 -6.32 0.47 0.69
CA HIS A 232 -7.59 -0.29 0.67
C HIS A 232 -7.41 -1.75 0.20
N MET A 233 -6.43 -2.47 0.74
CA MET A 233 -6.05 -3.83 0.31
C MET A 233 -7.21 -4.82 0.37
N ALA A 234 -8.06 -4.74 1.40
CA ALA A 234 -9.25 -5.56 1.55
C ALA A 234 -10.27 -5.30 0.43
N ASN A 235 -10.47 -4.03 0.06
CA ASN A 235 -11.38 -3.66 -1.04
C ASN A 235 -10.85 -4.09 -2.41
N LEU A 236 -9.53 -4.25 -2.55
CA LEU A 236 -8.88 -4.82 -3.74
C LEU A 236 -8.91 -6.36 -3.77
N GLY A 237 -9.38 -7.01 -2.70
CA GLY A 237 -9.36 -8.47 -2.58
C GLY A 237 -7.96 -9.07 -2.39
N LEU A 238 -7.00 -8.28 -1.90
CA LEU A 238 -5.62 -8.73 -1.67
C LEU A 238 -5.45 -9.44 -0.33
N MET A 239 -6.33 -9.17 0.64
CA MET A 239 -6.36 -9.78 1.97
C MET A 239 -7.74 -9.56 2.62
N THR A 240 -8.02 -10.20 3.75
CA THR A 240 -9.25 -9.93 4.52
C THR A 240 -9.15 -8.57 5.23
N LEU A 241 -10.29 -8.07 5.72
CA LEU A 241 -10.31 -6.83 6.51
C LEU A 241 -9.59 -7.02 7.85
N GLU A 242 -9.73 -8.20 8.46
CA GLU A 242 -9.04 -8.58 9.68
C GLU A 242 -7.53 -8.59 9.50
N GLU A 243 -7.04 -9.16 8.39
CA GLU A 243 -5.62 -9.14 8.03
C GLU A 243 -5.11 -7.73 7.78
N GLN A 244 -5.87 -6.90 7.05
CA GLN A 244 -5.50 -5.49 6.83
C GLN A 244 -5.38 -4.73 8.16
N HIS A 245 -6.32 -4.92 9.07
CA HIS A 245 -6.29 -4.29 10.38
C HIS A 245 -5.10 -4.76 11.21
N LEU A 246 -4.81 -6.06 11.22
CA LEU A 246 -3.67 -6.63 11.93
C LEU A 246 -2.33 -6.16 11.34
N LEU A 247 -2.24 -6.08 10.01
CA LEU A 247 -1.07 -5.53 9.33
C LEU A 247 -0.79 -4.09 9.81
N TYR A 248 -1.80 -3.21 9.86
CA TYR A 248 -1.57 -1.82 10.26
C TYR A 248 -1.27 -1.63 11.75
N THR A 249 -1.84 -2.46 12.63
CA THR A 249 -1.50 -2.42 14.06
C THR A 249 -0.09 -2.94 14.31
N LEU A 250 0.31 -4.05 13.66
CA LEU A 250 1.69 -4.56 13.71
C LEU A 250 2.68 -3.56 13.10
N PHE A 251 2.34 -2.94 11.96
CA PHE A 251 3.13 -1.86 11.37
C PHE A 251 3.46 -0.78 12.38
N ALA A 252 2.43 -0.30 13.08
CA ALA A 252 2.60 0.75 14.06
C ALA A 252 3.41 0.28 15.28
N ASP A 253 3.13 -0.93 15.79
CA ASP A 253 3.79 -1.48 16.97
C ASP A 253 5.29 -1.77 16.75
N TYR A 254 5.66 -2.19 15.54
CA TYR A 254 7.04 -2.59 15.22
C TYR A 254 7.88 -1.49 14.53
N LEU A 255 7.28 -0.64 13.68
CA LEU A 255 8.04 0.31 12.85
C LEU A 255 8.05 1.74 13.39
N PHE A 256 7.27 2.04 14.42
CA PHE A 256 7.29 3.33 15.11
C PHE A 256 7.74 3.19 16.57
N ALA A 257 8.19 4.30 17.16
CA ALA A 257 8.57 4.34 18.56
C ALA A 257 7.33 4.11 19.45
N PRO A 258 7.43 3.34 20.56
CA PRO A 258 6.28 3.02 21.42
C PRO A 258 5.56 4.25 22.00
N ASP A 259 6.28 5.35 22.20
CA ASP A 259 5.81 6.64 22.73
C ASP A 259 5.44 7.63 21.62
N SER A 260 5.49 7.22 20.34
CA SER A 260 5.16 8.09 19.22
C SER A 260 3.70 8.52 19.25
N GLN A 261 3.46 9.81 18.92
CA GLN A 261 2.12 10.25 18.59
C GLN A 261 1.78 9.75 17.18
N LEU A 262 1.01 8.67 17.11
CA LEU A 262 0.58 8.11 15.83
C LEU A 262 -0.56 8.94 15.22
N VAL A 263 -0.32 9.40 13.99
CA VAL A 263 -1.32 9.98 13.10
C VAL A 263 -1.55 9.01 11.95
N VAL A 264 -2.79 8.67 11.67
CA VAL A 264 -3.17 7.76 10.58
C VAL A 264 -3.93 8.55 9.54
N LYS A 265 -3.53 8.41 8.28
CA LYS A 265 -4.27 8.89 7.12
C LYS A 265 -4.86 7.69 6.37
N PRO A 266 -6.18 7.46 6.51
CA PRO A 266 -6.87 6.44 5.73
C PRO A 266 -6.84 6.75 4.21
N HIS A 267 -6.69 5.72 3.39
CA HIS A 267 -6.89 5.82 1.94
C HIS A 267 -8.34 6.21 1.61
N PRO A 268 -8.62 7.12 0.67
CA PRO A 268 -9.98 7.58 0.33
C PRO A 268 -10.97 6.51 -0.16
N ASP A 269 -10.51 5.32 -0.50
CA ASP A 269 -11.36 4.19 -0.92
C ASP A 269 -11.48 3.10 0.15
N ASP A 270 -10.77 3.21 1.28
CA ASP A 270 -10.78 2.22 2.36
C ASP A 270 -11.94 2.41 3.36
N ILE A 271 -13.16 2.14 2.89
CA ILE A 271 -14.40 2.49 3.62
C ILE A 271 -14.66 1.60 4.82
N ALA A 272 -14.17 0.36 4.77
CA ALA A 272 -14.31 -0.58 5.87
C ALA A 272 -13.25 -0.38 6.96
N GLY A 273 -12.25 0.49 6.73
CA GLY A 273 -11.16 0.76 7.65
C GLY A 273 -11.66 1.34 8.98
N MET A 274 -11.61 0.53 10.05
CA MET A 274 -12.06 0.93 11.38
C MET A 274 -10.91 1.50 12.22
N TYR A 275 -10.11 2.41 11.65
CA TYR A 275 -8.81 2.80 12.21
C TYR A 275 -8.86 3.35 13.63
N ARG A 276 -9.87 4.17 13.97
CA ARG A 276 -10.03 4.64 15.36
C ARG A 276 -10.21 3.48 16.36
N ARG A 277 -10.94 2.43 15.96
CA ARG A 277 -11.21 1.26 16.81
C ARG A 277 -9.97 0.37 16.94
N ILE A 278 -9.32 0.03 15.83
CA ILE A 278 -8.18 -0.91 15.86
C ILE A 278 -6.97 -0.31 16.57
N PHE A 279 -6.79 1.00 16.50
CA PHE A 279 -5.78 1.72 17.28
C PHE A 279 -6.28 2.14 18.68
N GLN A 280 -7.37 1.54 19.16
CA GLN A 280 -7.89 1.69 20.53
C GLN A 280 -8.15 3.16 20.95
N GLY A 281 -8.48 4.04 19.99
CA GLY A 281 -8.65 5.47 20.21
C GLY A 281 -7.36 6.24 20.50
N LYS A 282 -6.19 5.58 20.54
CA LYS A 282 -4.88 6.18 20.84
C LYS A 282 -4.31 6.98 19.67
N ALA A 283 -4.64 6.58 18.42
CA ALA A 283 -4.17 7.26 17.22
C ALA A 283 -5.07 8.43 16.80
N LYS A 284 -4.47 9.50 16.29
CA LYS A 284 -5.20 10.59 15.63
C LYS A 284 -5.51 10.19 14.20
N ILE A 285 -6.80 10.10 13.86
CA ILE A 285 -7.23 9.71 12.52
C ILE A 285 -7.57 10.96 11.72
N LEU A 286 -6.84 11.20 10.63
CA LEU A 286 -7.13 12.28 9.70
C LEU A 286 -8.40 11.97 8.90
N PRO A 287 -9.15 13.00 8.43
CA PRO A 287 -10.36 12.76 7.65
C PRO A 287 -10.06 11.90 6.42
N PHE A 288 -10.87 10.87 6.24
CA PHE A 288 -10.72 9.89 5.17
C PHE A 288 -10.88 10.52 3.78
N ALA A 289 -11.84 11.44 3.61
CA ALA A 289 -12.07 12.16 2.35
C ALA A 289 -11.07 13.27 2.08
N MET A 290 -10.09 13.51 2.94
CA MET A 290 -9.04 14.50 2.71
C MET A 290 -7.99 13.94 1.73
N PRO A 291 -7.62 14.67 0.66
CA PRO A 291 -6.44 14.36 -0.14
C PRO A 291 -5.14 14.41 0.68
N SER A 292 -4.12 13.64 0.29
CA SER A 292 -2.82 13.61 1.00
C SER A 292 -2.04 14.91 0.85
N GLU A 293 -2.27 15.66 -0.23
CA GLU A 293 -1.69 16.99 -0.51
C GLU A 293 -2.04 18.01 0.58
N LEU A 294 -3.14 17.80 1.31
CA LEU A 294 -3.57 18.71 2.37
C LEU A 294 -2.87 18.45 3.71
N ILE A 295 -2.18 17.31 3.89
CA ILE A 295 -1.61 16.91 5.20
C ILE A 295 -0.68 18.00 5.75
N ARG A 296 0.19 18.59 4.93
CA ARG A 296 1.12 19.68 5.31
C ARG A 296 0.42 20.86 5.99
N TYR A 297 -0.83 21.10 5.64
CA TYR A 297 -1.59 22.25 6.11
C TYR A 297 -2.53 21.92 7.27
N CYS A 298 -2.70 20.63 7.56
CA CYS A 298 -3.46 20.10 8.69
C CYS A 298 -2.62 19.90 9.95
N ILE A 299 -1.32 20.20 9.90
CA ILE A 299 -0.38 19.93 10.99
C ILE A 299 0.41 21.17 11.38
N SER A 300 0.90 21.18 12.61
CA SER A 300 1.94 22.09 13.09
C SER A 300 3.13 21.25 13.56
N GLY A 301 4.28 21.40 12.88
CA GLY A 301 5.49 20.60 13.10
C GLY A 301 5.78 19.63 11.94
N CYS A 302 6.71 18.71 12.15
CA CYS A 302 7.09 17.66 11.20
C CYS A 302 6.99 16.29 11.86
N PHE A 303 6.66 15.27 11.07
CA PHE A 303 6.75 13.89 11.50
C PHE A 303 8.21 13.47 11.60
N GLN A 304 8.55 12.65 12.60
CA GLN A 304 9.82 11.97 12.63
C GLN A 304 9.91 10.94 11.50
N LYS A 305 8.82 10.19 11.31
CA LYS A 305 8.71 9.14 10.30
C LYS A 305 7.32 9.13 9.66
N ALA A 306 7.26 8.99 8.35
CA ALA A 306 6.06 8.64 7.61
C ALA A 306 6.23 7.27 6.96
N ALA A 307 5.27 6.36 7.13
CA ALA A 307 5.32 5.04 6.53
C ALA A 307 4.04 4.71 5.75
N ALA A 308 4.20 3.96 4.66
CA ALA A 308 3.13 3.27 3.99
C ALA A 308 3.52 1.80 3.81
N ALA A 309 2.61 0.88 4.08
CA ALA A 309 2.83 -0.53 3.78
C ALA A 309 3.00 -0.71 2.26
N TYR A 310 2.08 -0.16 1.48
CA TYR A 310 2.07 -0.33 0.02
C TYR A 310 1.46 0.90 -0.66
N SER A 311 2.24 1.98 -0.77
CA SER A 311 1.83 3.20 -1.48
C SER A 311 3.00 4.14 -1.78
N THR A 312 3.17 4.51 -3.05
CA THR A 312 4.17 5.51 -3.45
C THR A 312 3.83 6.93 -2.98
N SER A 313 2.61 7.17 -2.50
CA SER A 313 2.19 8.48 -1.97
C SER A 313 3.02 8.95 -0.78
N VAL A 314 3.65 8.03 -0.03
CA VAL A 314 4.56 8.43 1.07
C VAL A 314 5.79 9.18 0.57
N ARG A 315 6.18 9.01 -0.71
CA ARG A 315 7.34 9.70 -1.29
C ARG A 315 7.13 11.22 -1.38
N SER A 316 5.89 11.70 -1.47
CA SER A 316 5.61 13.14 -1.42
C SER A 316 5.61 13.71 0.00
N MET A 317 5.76 12.87 1.03
CA MET A 317 5.78 13.30 2.44
C MET A 317 7.17 13.77 2.92
N CYS A 318 8.21 13.72 2.09
CA CYS A 318 9.57 14.14 2.47
C CYS A 318 9.65 15.61 2.93
N SER A 319 8.69 16.45 2.52
CA SER A 319 8.60 17.85 2.96
C SER A 319 8.07 18.02 4.40
N ILE A 320 7.45 16.98 4.96
CA ILE A 320 6.81 17.00 6.28
C ILE A 320 7.24 15.85 7.19
N ALA A 321 8.20 15.02 6.77
CA ALA A 321 8.71 13.89 7.52
C ALA A 321 10.23 13.78 7.39
N GLY A 322 10.94 13.58 8.51
CA GLY A 322 12.39 13.39 8.52
C GLY A 322 12.84 12.09 7.86
N GLN A 323 12.01 11.05 7.92
CA GLN A 323 12.23 9.78 7.25
C GLN A 323 10.92 9.31 6.58
N THR A 324 11.03 8.76 5.37
CA THR A 324 9.92 8.07 4.70
C THR A 324 10.25 6.59 4.55
N LEU A 325 9.23 5.74 4.70
CA LEU A 325 9.34 4.28 4.58
C LEU A 325 8.21 3.75 3.70
N CYS A 326 8.56 3.02 2.65
CA CYS A 326 7.62 2.38 1.74
C CYS A 326 8.15 0.98 1.42
N PHE A 327 7.29 -0.03 1.51
CA PHE A 327 7.61 -1.37 1.06
C PHE A 327 7.03 -1.63 -0.34
N ASP A 328 7.50 -2.69 -0.97
CA ASP A 328 6.97 -3.19 -2.24
C ASP A 328 5.82 -4.18 -2.01
N ASN A 329 5.41 -4.91 -3.05
CA ASN A 329 4.27 -5.83 -2.98
C ASN A 329 4.52 -7.08 -2.11
N ARG A 330 5.77 -7.39 -1.77
CA ARG A 330 6.11 -8.54 -0.90
C ARG A 330 5.49 -8.39 0.49
N ILE A 331 5.35 -7.16 0.99
CA ILE A 331 4.71 -6.85 2.27
C ILE A 331 3.29 -7.42 2.42
N LEU A 332 2.58 -7.71 1.32
CA LEU A 332 1.23 -8.30 1.35
C LEU A 332 1.25 -9.74 1.91
N LYS A 333 2.41 -10.40 1.83
CA LYS A 333 2.66 -11.73 2.41
C LYS A 333 3.53 -11.63 3.67
N ASP A 334 4.60 -10.85 3.60
CA ASP A 334 5.74 -10.93 4.52
C ASP A 334 5.48 -10.26 5.88
N TRP A 335 4.43 -9.46 5.99
CA TRP A 335 4.02 -8.84 7.27
C TRP A 335 3.81 -9.85 8.41
N ARG A 336 3.50 -11.11 8.08
CA ARG A 336 3.32 -12.19 9.07
C ARG A 336 4.62 -12.54 9.81
N TYR A 337 5.77 -12.20 9.22
CA TYR A 337 7.11 -12.48 9.74
C TYR A 337 7.65 -11.40 10.66
N MET A 338 6.96 -10.26 10.81
CA MET A 338 7.45 -9.14 11.62
C MET A 338 7.93 -9.55 13.03
N PRO A 339 7.23 -10.42 13.79
CA PRO A 339 7.73 -10.87 15.09
C PRO A 339 9.06 -11.65 14.98
N GLN A 340 9.15 -12.58 14.03
CA GLN A 340 10.35 -13.38 13.79
C GLN A 340 11.53 -12.52 13.31
N TYR A 341 11.28 -11.56 12.42
CA TYR A 341 12.29 -10.62 11.92
C TYR A 341 12.78 -9.66 13.01
N ASP A 342 11.90 -9.09 13.83
CA ASP A 342 12.32 -8.27 14.99
C ASP A 342 13.17 -9.10 15.96
N CYS A 343 12.80 -10.35 16.22
CA CYS A 343 13.59 -11.27 17.05
C CYS A 343 14.96 -11.57 16.45
N ALA A 344 15.02 -11.89 15.15
CA ALA A 344 16.26 -12.15 14.43
C ALA A 344 17.20 -10.95 14.48
N VAL A 345 16.71 -9.75 14.18
CA VAL A 345 17.48 -8.51 14.22
C VAL A 345 18.00 -8.21 15.63
N ARG A 346 17.17 -8.30 16.66
CA ARG A 346 17.59 -8.10 18.06
C ARG A 346 18.69 -9.09 18.46
N PHE A 347 18.53 -10.35 18.08
CA PHE A 347 19.53 -11.37 18.36
C PHE A 347 20.85 -11.07 17.64
N LEU A 348 20.82 -10.82 16.34
CA LEU A 348 22.02 -10.49 15.55
C LEU A 348 22.76 -9.25 16.08
N GLN A 349 22.03 -8.22 16.52
CA GLN A 349 22.62 -7.04 17.15
C GLN A 349 23.26 -7.35 18.51
N SER A 350 22.65 -8.24 19.30
CA SER A 350 23.17 -8.63 20.62
C SER A 350 24.52 -9.35 20.55
N ILE A 351 24.82 -9.99 19.42
CA ILE A 351 26.09 -10.69 19.16
C ILE A 351 27.04 -9.90 18.25
N GLY A 352 26.68 -8.65 17.89
CA GLY A 352 27.55 -7.72 17.17
C GLY A 352 27.71 -7.96 15.67
N ILE A 353 26.74 -8.62 15.01
CA ILE A 353 26.73 -8.75 13.55
C ILE A 353 26.54 -7.38 12.90
N GLN A 354 27.22 -7.13 11.79
CA GLN A 354 27.12 -5.86 11.04
C GLN A 354 26.51 -6.02 9.65
N VAL A 355 26.67 -7.20 9.03
CA VAL A 355 26.21 -7.46 7.66
C VAL A 355 25.52 -8.82 7.61
N ALA A 356 24.37 -8.88 6.95
CA ALA A 356 23.65 -10.12 6.74
C ALA A 356 23.05 -10.20 5.32
N ASP A 357 23.10 -11.39 4.73
CA ASP A 357 22.32 -11.67 3.52
C ASP A 357 20.99 -12.32 3.90
N THR A 358 19.96 -12.12 3.10
CA THR A 358 18.65 -12.76 3.28
C THR A 358 18.00 -13.15 1.96
N ASP A 359 17.21 -14.21 1.97
CA ASP A 359 16.27 -14.57 0.89
C ASP A 359 14.85 -14.05 1.16
N GLY A 360 14.64 -13.35 2.28
CA GLY A 360 13.38 -12.74 2.68
C GLY A 360 13.27 -11.25 2.36
N ASP A 361 12.41 -10.55 3.11
CA ASP A 361 12.19 -9.10 2.95
C ASP A 361 13.31 -8.30 3.64
N GLU A 362 14.32 -7.96 2.86
CA GLU A 362 15.46 -7.14 3.30
C GLU A 362 15.03 -5.74 3.75
N LEU A 363 13.95 -5.19 3.19
CA LEU A 363 13.47 -3.86 3.55
C LEU A 363 12.87 -3.88 4.96
N LEU A 364 12.12 -4.93 5.32
CA LEU A 364 11.60 -5.11 6.68
C LEU A 364 12.72 -5.33 7.70
N LEU A 365 13.65 -6.23 7.41
CA LEU A 365 14.81 -6.49 8.26
C LEU A 365 15.64 -5.21 8.47
N GLN A 366 15.89 -4.46 7.40
CA GLN A 366 16.59 -3.17 7.47
C GLN A 366 15.82 -2.14 8.29
N ALA A 367 14.49 -2.08 8.16
CA ALA A 367 13.67 -1.16 8.94
C ALA A 367 13.72 -1.47 10.44
N PHE A 368 13.72 -2.75 10.84
CA PHE A 368 13.91 -3.14 12.24
C PHE A 368 15.33 -2.86 12.74
N ALA A 369 16.34 -3.09 11.91
CA ALA A 369 17.73 -2.81 12.28
C ALA A 369 17.95 -1.33 12.61
N HIS A 370 17.36 -0.42 11.83
CA HIS A 370 17.43 1.03 12.04
C HIS A 370 16.66 1.54 13.26
N MET A 371 15.67 0.79 13.75
CA MET A 371 14.94 1.17 14.98
C MET A 371 15.75 0.94 16.25
N LEU A 372 16.89 0.24 16.14
CA LEU A 372 17.71 -0.19 17.26
C LEU A 372 19.12 0.43 17.15
N LYS A 373 19.87 0.44 18.24
CA LYS A 373 21.10 1.25 18.38
C LYS A 373 22.29 0.77 17.52
N SER A 374 22.25 -0.45 17.01
CA SER A 374 23.36 -1.08 16.28
C SER A 374 22.94 -1.44 14.85
N PRO A 375 23.28 -0.64 13.83
CA PRO A 375 22.80 -0.89 12.48
C PRO A 375 23.40 -2.19 11.92
N ILE A 376 22.53 -3.00 11.32
CA ILE A 376 22.90 -4.13 10.46
C ILE A 376 22.54 -3.74 9.03
N VAL A 377 23.39 -4.05 8.07
CA VAL A 377 23.08 -3.92 6.64
C VAL A 377 22.57 -5.26 6.13
N PHE A 378 21.33 -5.28 5.63
CA PHE A 378 20.72 -6.44 5.00
C PHE A 378 20.78 -6.33 3.47
N SER A 379 21.20 -7.41 2.81
CA SER A 379 21.17 -7.52 1.35
C SER A 379 20.32 -8.71 0.91
N HIS A 380 19.43 -8.49 -0.06
CA HIS A 380 18.69 -9.59 -0.68
C HIS A 380 19.61 -10.42 -1.57
N SER A 381 19.48 -11.75 -1.54
CA SER A 381 20.27 -12.66 -2.36
C SER A 381 19.41 -13.75 -2.99
N ASP A 382 19.26 -13.68 -4.32
CA ASP A 382 18.62 -14.73 -5.15
C ASP A 382 19.36 -16.08 -5.08
N SER A 383 20.63 -16.07 -4.66
CA SER A 383 21.48 -17.25 -4.51
C SER A 383 22.00 -17.36 -3.08
N ILE A 384 21.08 -17.34 -2.10
CA ILE A 384 21.40 -17.32 -0.66
C ILE A 384 22.39 -18.41 -0.23
N PHE A 385 22.37 -19.57 -0.89
CA PHE A 385 23.30 -20.69 -0.63
C PHE A 385 24.75 -20.42 -1.07
N ALA A 386 25.01 -19.34 -1.82
CA ALA A 386 26.35 -18.88 -2.19
C ALA A 386 26.83 -17.69 -1.33
N SER A 387 26.06 -17.30 -0.31
CA SER A 387 26.39 -16.16 0.55
C SER A 387 27.73 -16.36 1.27
N SER A 388 28.47 -15.26 1.37
CA SER A 388 29.71 -15.14 2.15
C SER A 388 29.59 -14.08 3.26
N ALA A 389 28.38 -13.62 3.55
CA ALA A 389 28.11 -12.64 4.58
C ALA A 389 28.41 -13.19 5.99
N GLU A 390 28.57 -12.28 6.95
CA GLU A 390 28.83 -12.62 8.34
C GLU A 390 27.67 -13.42 8.96
N ALA A 391 26.44 -13.05 8.60
CA ALA A 391 25.23 -13.77 8.95
C ALA A 391 24.34 -14.01 7.72
N VAL A 392 23.51 -15.04 7.80
CA VAL A 392 22.49 -15.34 6.78
C VAL A 392 21.13 -15.52 7.45
N VAL A 393 20.09 -14.87 6.92
CA VAL A 393 18.71 -14.98 7.40
C VAL A 393 17.85 -15.63 6.34
N PHE A 394 17.38 -16.85 6.62
CA PHE A 394 16.44 -17.59 5.79
C PHE A 394 15.00 -17.29 6.19
N SER A 395 14.13 -17.16 5.19
CA SER A 395 12.67 -17.06 5.35
C SER A 395 11.99 -18.12 4.49
N ASP A 396 10.99 -18.82 5.00
CA ASP A 396 10.18 -19.80 4.24
C ASP A 396 9.15 -19.13 3.31
N LEU A 397 9.51 -17.98 2.74
CA LEU A 397 8.69 -17.16 1.85
C LEU A 397 8.62 -17.73 0.43
N ASN A 398 9.62 -18.51 0.02
CA ASN A 398 9.74 -19.02 -1.34
C ASN A 398 8.99 -20.36 -1.49
N GLU A 399 8.08 -20.42 -2.47
CA GLU A 399 7.39 -21.65 -2.90
C GLU A 399 8.36 -22.55 -3.69
N GLN A 400 9.29 -23.19 -2.99
CA GLN A 400 10.21 -24.19 -3.54
C GLN A 400 9.80 -25.59 -3.09
N ASN A 401 10.30 -26.62 -3.79
CA ASN A 401 10.17 -28.00 -3.33
C ASN A 401 10.85 -28.12 -1.96
N PRO A 402 10.09 -28.39 -0.87
CA PRO A 402 10.64 -28.39 0.49
C PRO A 402 11.74 -29.42 0.73
N ILE A 403 11.75 -30.54 -0.01
CA ILE A 403 12.83 -31.54 0.09
C ILE A 403 14.11 -30.98 -0.51
N GLN A 404 14.03 -30.49 -1.76
CA GLN A 404 15.20 -29.93 -2.44
C GLN A 404 15.77 -28.74 -1.66
N HIS A 405 14.89 -27.84 -1.21
CA HIS A 405 15.28 -26.71 -0.39
C HIS A 405 15.95 -27.16 0.92
N ALA A 406 15.49 -28.25 1.53
CA ALA A 406 16.13 -28.79 2.73
C ALA A 406 17.50 -29.42 2.45
N GLU A 407 17.65 -30.13 1.32
CA GLU A 407 18.94 -30.69 0.89
C GLU A 407 19.97 -29.59 0.59
N GLU A 408 19.57 -28.53 -0.12
CA GLU A 408 20.39 -27.36 -0.43
C GLU A 408 20.78 -26.61 0.83
N THR A 409 19.83 -26.39 1.75
CA THR A 409 20.08 -25.78 3.06
C THR A 409 21.07 -26.62 3.86
N ALA A 410 20.87 -27.94 3.94
CA ALA A 410 21.77 -28.84 4.65
C ALA A 410 23.18 -28.83 4.04
N ALA A 411 23.29 -28.78 2.70
CA ALA A 411 24.57 -28.66 2.00
C ALA A 411 25.27 -27.34 2.35
N PHE A 412 24.54 -26.23 2.32
CA PHE A 412 25.03 -24.91 2.72
C PHE A 412 25.53 -24.90 4.16
N LEU A 413 24.76 -25.42 5.13
CA LEU A 413 25.16 -25.44 6.55
C LEU A 413 26.44 -26.26 6.80
N ARG A 414 26.73 -27.27 5.98
CA ARG A 414 27.97 -28.04 6.07
C ARG A 414 29.19 -27.19 5.70
N CYS A 415 29.10 -26.41 4.62
CA CYS A 415 30.23 -25.66 4.05
C CYS A 415 30.26 -24.16 4.37
N THR A 416 29.20 -23.59 4.97
CA THR A 416 29.09 -22.15 5.20
C THR A 416 30.23 -21.60 6.07
N VAL A 417 30.69 -20.41 5.69
CA VAL A 417 31.65 -19.58 6.44
C VAL A 417 30.97 -18.54 7.31
N ALA A 418 29.64 -18.41 7.22
CA ALA A 418 28.87 -17.49 8.05
C ALA A 418 29.04 -17.86 9.54
N ARG A 419 29.15 -16.84 10.39
CA ARG A 419 29.27 -17.00 11.84
C ARG A 419 27.96 -17.53 12.44
N VAL A 420 26.85 -17.14 11.85
CA VAL A 420 25.51 -17.48 12.29
C VAL A 420 24.54 -17.54 11.11
N VAL A 421 23.61 -18.49 11.16
CA VAL A 421 22.49 -18.60 10.23
C VAL A 421 21.21 -18.58 11.05
N VAL A 422 20.25 -17.73 10.68
CA VAL A 422 18.97 -17.57 11.35
C VAL A 422 17.86 -18.04 10.42
N PHE A 423 17.02 -18.93 10.89
CA PHE A 423 15.82 -19.35 10.16
C PHE A 423 14.60 -18.70 10.80
N CYS A 424 13.96 -17.80 10.07
CA CYS A 424 12.67 -17.21 10.39
C CYS A 424 11.59 -18.04 9.69
N GLN A 425 10.82 -18.79 10.47
CA GLN A 425 9.83 -19.73 9.94
C GLN A 425 8.42 -19.31 10.34
N GLU A 426 7.50 -19.27 9.38
CA GLU A 426 6.06 -19.18 9.65
C GLU A 426 5.41 -20.57 9.63
N LYS A 427 5.86 -21.45 8.74
CA LYS A 427 5.45 -22.84 8.65
C LYS A 427 6.47 -23.74 9.37
N GLU A 428 5.97 -24.77 10.05
CA GLU A 428 6.79 -25.78 10.74
C GLU A 428 7.49 -26.76 9.76
N ASP A 429 8.07 -26.23 8.67
CA ASP A 429 8.73 -27.02 7.64
C ASP A 429 10.18 -27.35 7.99
N TYR A 430 10.83 -26.62 8.91
CA TYR A 430 12.18 -26.92 9.40
C TYR A 430 13.20 -27.26 8.30
N ALA A 431 13.34 -26.37 7.32
CA ALA A 431 14.19 -26.53 6.14
C ALA A 431 15.66 -26.91 6.41
N PHE A 432 16.18 -26.70 7.62
CA PHE A 432 17.56 -27.08 7.97
C PHE A 432 17.76 -28.59 8.20
N PHE A 433 16.71 -29.40 8.20
CA PHE A 433 16.78 -30.84 8.46
C PHE A 433 16.31 -31.68 7.25
N ASP A 434 17.21 -32.52 6.72
CA ASP A 434 16.98 -33.37 5.54
C ASP A 434 16.66 -34.84 5.90
N GLY A 435 16.54 -35.16 7.20
CA GLY A 435 16.33 -36.52 7.70
C GLY A 435 17.62 -37.31 7.95
N GLN A 436 18.74 -36.93 7.33
CA GLN A 436 20.03 -37.62 7.39
C GLN A 436 21.09 -36.83 8.18
N ASN A 437 20.94 -35.52 8.28
CA ASN A 437 21.90 -34.59 8.86
C ASN A 437 21.74 -34.35 10.38
N LYS A 438 21.46 -35.42 11.15
CA LYS A 438 21.25 -35.35 12.62
C LYS A 438 22.42 -34.73 13.40
N SER A 439 23.63 -34.77 12.85
CA SER A 439 24.80 -34.15 13.46
C SER A 439 24.68 -32.63 13.59
N LEU A 440 23.86 -31.97 12.77
CA LEU A 440 23.65 -30.52 12.81
C LEU A 440 22.91 -30.04 14.06
N PHE A 441 22.09 -30.88 14.68
CA PHE A 441 21.29 -30.50 15.87
C PHE A 441 22.14 -29.99 17.04
N ARG A 442 23.40 -30.42 17.17
CA ARG A 442 24.31 -29.91 18.21
C ARG A 442 24.62 -28.42 18.07
N TYR A 443 24.47 -27.87 16.85
CA TYR A 443 24.74 -26.49 16.48
C TYR A 443 23.49 -25.60 16.44
N ILE A 444 22.31 -26.19 16.71
CA ILE A 444 21.02 -25.52 16.64
C ILE A 444 20.62 -25.00 18.03
N ARG A 445 20.14 -23.76 18.09
CA ARG A 445 19.57 -23.08 19.27
C ARG A 445 18.32 -22.31 18.85
N PRO A 446 17.10 -22.82 19.10
CA PRO A 446 15.91 -22.03 18.86
C PRO A 446 15.73 -20.94 19.92
N ILE A 447 15.07 -19.86 19.50
CA ILE A 447 14.55 -18.80 20.35
C ILE A 447 13.04 -18.83 20.17
N THR A 448 12.31 -18.96 21.27
CA THR A 448 10.85 -19.03 21.27
C THR A 448 10.26 -17.66 21.53
N LEU A 449 9.27 -17.30 20.72
CA LEU A 449 8.48 -16.09 20.84
C LEU A 449 7.11 -16.48 21.41
N TYR A 450 6.76 -15.90 22.56
CA TYR A 450 5.48 -16.09 23.22
C TYR A 450 4.66 -14.80 23.10
N GLY A 451 3.45 -14.88 22.54
CA GLY A 451 2.56 -13.73 22.42
C GLY A 451 1.15 -14.12 22.02
N ASN A 452 0.14 -13.51 22.64
CA ASN A 452 -1.27 -13.73 22.31
C ASN A 452 -1.75 -15.20 22.41
N GLY A 453 -1.14 -16.00 23.31
CA GLY A 453 -1.43 -17.43 23.41
C GLY A 453 -0.84 -18.28 22.26
N GLU A 454 -0.13 -17.65 21.32
CA GLU A 454 0.62 -18.31 20.26
C GLU A 454 2.10 -18.47 20.66
N MET A 455 2.69 -19.53 20.13
CA MET A 455 4.12 -19.81 20.22
C MET A 455 4.70 -19.82 18.81
N ARG A 456 5.77 -19.09 18.59
CA ARG A 456 6.55 -19.09 17.34
C ARG A 456 8.01 -19.31 17.64
N HIS A 457 8.80 -19.68 16.63
CA HIS A 457 10.22 -19.92 16.81
C HIS A 457 11.03 -19.23 15.71
N ILE A 458 12.23 -18.78 16.07
CA ILE A 458 13.34 -18.66 15.13
C ILE A 458 14.40 -19.68 15.50
N THR A 459 15.11 -20.21 14.51
CA THR A 459 16.16 -21.19 14.75
C THR A 459 17.52 -20.58 14.46
N ILE A 460 18.42 -20.61 15.45
CA ILE A 460 19.80 -20.16 15.29
C ILE A 460 20.67 -21.38 15.01
N PHE A 461 21.45 -21.33 13.93
CA PHE A 461 22.54 -22.25 13.66
C PHE A 461 23.88 -21.51 13.78
N THR A 462 24.81 -22.08 14.54
CA THR A 462 26.18 -21.54 14.63
C THR A 462 27.16 -22.63 15.04
N LYS A 463 28.41 -22.52 14.59
CA LYS A 463 29.52 -23.35 15.06
C LYS A 463 30.31 -22.66 16.19
N GLU A 464 30.03 -21.39 16.49
CA GLU A 464 30.70 -20.60 17.52
C GLU A 464 30.06 -20.80 18.91
N GLN A 465 30.85 -21.27 19.88
CA GLN A 465 30.37 -21.51 21.25
C GLN A 465 29.85 -20.24 21.95
N ALA A 466 30.47 -19.09 21.69
CA ALA A 466 30.03 -17.81 22.25
C ALA A 466 28.62 -17.43 21.77
N ILE A 467 28.33 -17.62 20.48
CA ILE A 467 27.00 -17.33 19.90
C ILE A 467 25.97 -18.35 20.40
N MET A 468 26.33 -19.64 20.55
CA MET A 468 25.42 -20.63 21.16
C MET A 468 24.96 -20.21 22.55
N LYS A 469 25.91 -19.82 23.41
CA LYS A 469 25.61 -19.37 24.77
C LYS A 469 24.76 -18.10 24.75
N ALA A 470 25.04 -17.17 23.85
CA ALA A 470 24.23 -15.97 23.67
C ALA A 470 22.79 -16.31 23.26
N ALA A 471 22.59 -17.25 22.34
CA ALA A 471 21.25 -17.70 21.92
C ALA A 471 20.50 -18.40 23.06
N GLU A 472 21.17 -19.25 23.85
CA GLU A 472 20.57 -19.91 25.02
C GLU A 472 20.14 -18.89 26.08
N GLN A 473 20.95 -17.86 26.33
CA GLN A 473 20.71 -16.84 27.35
C GLN A 473 19.89 -15.65 26.85
N PHE A 474 19.49 -15.65 25.58
CA PHE A 474 18.76 -14.54 24.97
C PHE A 474 17.40 -14.37 25.65
N ALA A 475 17.16 -13.19 26.21
CA ALA A 475 15.90 -12.86 26.86
C ALA A 475 15.58 -11.39 26.61
N THR A 476 14.50 -11.14 25.89
CA THR A 476 13.98 -9.79 25.66
C THR A 476 12.47 -9.83 25.55
N LYS A 477 11.83 -8.66 25.64
CA LYS A 477 10.41 -8.50 25.40
C LYS A 477 10.16 -7.29 24.50
N LYS A 478 9.07 -7.34 23.76
CA LYS A 478 8.56 -6.22 22.96
C LYS A 478 7.09 -6.02 23.31
N GLU A 479 6.78 -4.81 23.76
CA GLU A 479 5.40 -4.39 24.01
C GLU A 479 4.81 -3.83 22.72
N LEU A 480 3.61 -4.30 22.37
CA LEU A 480 2.88 -3.94 21.17
C LEU A 480 1.59 -3.21 21.59
N PRO A 481 1.64 -1.87 21.81
CA PRO A 481 0.56 -1.12 22.44
C PRO A 481 -0.77 -1.08 21.67
N TYR A 482 -0.77 -1.31 20.36
CA TYR A 482 -1.97 -1.28 19.51
C TYR A 482 -2.61 -2.66 19.35
N THR A 483 -1.82 -3.72 19.24
CA THR A 483 -2.33 -5.10 19.33
C THR A 483 -2.65 -5.52 20.76
N GLY A 484 -2.06 -4.87 21.77
CA GLY A 484 -2.25 -5.21 23.18
C GLY A 484 -1.46 -6.45 23.61
N VAL A 485 -0.49 -6.87 22.80
CA VAL A 485 0.30 -8.09 23.02
C VAL A 485 1.67 -7.72 23.56
N THR A 486 2.20 -8.52 24.48
CA THR A 486 3.64 -8.51 24.78
C THR A 486 4.24 -9.76 24.17
N VAL A 487 5.23 -9.56 23.31
CA VAL A 487 6.00 -10.66 22.72
C VAL A 487 7.23 -10.86 23.57
N GLU A 488 7.29 -11.98 24.29
CA GLU A 488 8.47 -12.40 25.02
C GLU A 488 9.31 -13.32 24.15
N MET A 489 10.60 -13.02 24.03
CA MET A 489 11.55 -13.78 23.22
C MET A 489 12.56 -14.42 24.16
N ARG A 490 12.58 -15.75 24.21
CA ARG A 490 13.40 -16.52 25.15
C ARG A 490 14.18 -17.61 24.44
N GLY A 491 15.49 -17.62 24.63
CA GLY A 491 16.33 -18.76 24.38
C GLY A 491 15.99 -19.91 25.34
N ILE A 492 16.36 -21.13 24.96
CA ILE A 492 16.06 -22.34 25.76
C ILE A 492 16.92 -22.48 27.03
N GLY A 493 17.76 -21.50 27.38
CA GLY A 493 18.74 -21.59 28.46
C GLY A 493 18.19 -21.73 29.89
N ALA A 494 16.95 -22.18 30.09
CA ALA A 494 16.37 -22.51 31.40
C ALA A 494 16.08 -24.02 31.62
N SER A 495 15.93 -24.86 30.58
CA SER A 495 15.83 -26.32 30.78
C SER A 495 16.13 -27.17 29.53
N GLU A 496 16.91 -28.25 29.69
CA GLU A 496 17.14 -29.28 28.65
C GLU A 496 15.83 -29.91 28.11
N ALA A 497 14.78 -29.96 28.93
CA ALA A 497 13.48 -30.51 28.56
C ALA A 497 12.72 -29.68 27.52
N GLU A 498 12.94 -28.37 27.45
CA GLU A 498 12.36 -27.52 26.38
C GLU A 498 13.14 -27.67 25.08
N LYS A 499 14.46 -27.87 25.16
CA LYS A 499 15.32 -28.10 23.99
C LYS A 499 14.94 -29.40 23.31
N ILE A 500 14.79 -30.45 24.11
CA ILE A 500 14.36 -31.77 23.64
C ILE A 500 12.97 -31.67 22.99
N ARG A 501 11.99 -31.00 23.63
CA ARG A 501 10.64 -30.86 23.07
C ARG A 501 10.60 -30.13 21.72
N VAL A 502 11.35 -29.04 21.56
CA VAL A 502 11.41 -28.33 20.28
C VAL A 502 12.08 -29.21 19.21
N LEU A 503 13.17 -29.91 19.56
CA LEU A 503 13.86 -30.81 18.64
C LEU A 503 13.02 -32.05 18.27
N GLU A 504 12.23 -32.58 19.19
CA GLU A 504 11.24 -33.65 18.94
C GLU A 504 10.13 -33.16 18.00
N GLY A 505 9.65 -31.92 18.19
CA GLY A 505 8.69 -31.29 17.28
C GLY A 505 9.24 -31.13 15.87
N VAL A 506 10.48 -30.67 15.73
CA VAL A 506 11.21 -30.58 14.45
C VAL A 506 11.28 -31.94 13.77
N LEU A 507 11.64 -32.98 14.53
CA LEU A 507 11.78 -34.33 14.01
C LEU A 507 10.43 -34.89 13.53
N ALA A 508 9.38 -34.75 14.34
CA ALA A 508 8.04 -35.24 14.02
C ALA A 508 7.44 -34.54 12.79
N ALA A 509 7.59 -33.21 12.70
CA ALA A 509 7.14 -32.45 11.53
C ALA A 509 7.89 -32.86 10.26
N THR A 510 9.20 -33.08 10.36
CA THR A 510 10.01 -33.50 9.21
C THR A 510 9.66 -34.92 8.76
N GLU A 511 9.43 -35.86 9.68
CA GLU A 511 8.98 -37.22 9.35
C GLU A 511 7.61 -37.21 8.66
N LYS A 512 6.67 -36.41 9.17
CA LYS A 512 5.34 -36.26 8.55
C LYS A 512 5.45 -35.75 7.11
N ARG A 513 6.30 -34.74 6.87
CA ARG A 513 6.54 -34.18 5.54
C ARG A 513 7.22 -35.18 4.60
N LEU A 514 8.24 -35.89 5.06
CA LEU A 514 8.92 -36.91 4.25
C LEU A 514 7.95 -38.03 3.84
N ASN A 515 7.08 -38.46 4.76
CA ASN A 515 6.07 -39.48 4.48
C ASN A 515 5.02 -39.00 3.47
N SER A 516 4.53 -37.75 3.56
CA SER A 516 3.55 -37.22 2.60
C SER A 516 4.13 -37.17 1.18
N TYR A 517 5.41 -36.83 1.01
CA TYR A 517 6.05 -36.83 -0.31
C TYR A 517 6.26 -38.24 -0.88
N ILE A 518 6.56 -39.23 -0.03
CA ILE A 518 6.64 -40.63 -0.45
C ILE A 518 5.27 -41.10 -0.95
N GLU A 519 4.18 -40.71 -0.26
CA GLU A 519 2.80 -41.01 -0.67
C GLU A 519 2.41 -40.29 -1.97
N GLU A 520 2.76 -39.02 -2.15
CA GLU A 520 2.53 -38.27 -3.40
C GLU A 520 3.30 -38.87 -4.58
N ARG A 521 4.57 -39.24 -4.40
CA ARG A 521 5.34 -39.96 -5.43
C ARG A 521 4.68 -41.28 -5.79
N ARG A 522 4.28 -42.09 -4.80
CA ARG A 522 3.58 -43.37 -5.03
C ARG A 522 2.29 -43.18 -5.83
N ARG A 523 1.46 -42.18 -5.48
CA ARG A 523 0.24 -41.85 -6.24
C ARG A 523 0.57 -41.40 -7.66
N SER A 524 1.61 -40.60 -7.87
CA SER A 524 2.00 -40.19 -9.22
C SER A 524 2.46 -41.37 -10.08
N TYR A 525 3.14 -42.37 -9.48
CA TYR A 525 3.54 -43.60 -10.16
C TYR A 525 2.33 -44.48 -10.50
N GLU A 526 1.38 -44.63 -9.56
CA GLU A 526 0.12 -45.37 -9.79
C GLU A 526 -0.77 -44.71 -10.87
N GLU A 527 -0.78 -43.39 -11.00
CA GLU A 527 -1.49 -42.68 -12.07
C GLU A 527 -0.81 -42.80 -13.45
N THR A 528 0.52 -42.89 -13.50
CA THR A 528 1.26 -43.18 -14.75
C THR A 528 1.20 -44.65 -15.19
N ASP A 529 0.99 -45.59 -14.28
CA ASP A 529 0.81 -47.02 -14.62
C ASP A 529 -0.63 -47.37 -15.07
N HIS A 530 -1.55 -46.40 -15.02
CA HIS A 530 -2.94 -46.52 -15.47
C HIS A 530 -3.26 -45.71 -16.76
N LEU A 531 -2.23 -45.17 -17.43
CA LEU A 531 -2.26 -44.59 -18.78
C LEU A 531 -1.47 -45.47 -19.75
#